data_AF-A0A927S2D4-F1
#
_entry.id   AF-A0A927S2D4-F1
#
_cell.length_a   1.000
_cell.length_b   1.000
_cell.length_c   1.000
_cell.angle_alpha   90.00
_cell.angle_beta   90.00
_cell.angle_gamma   90.00
#
_symmetry.space_group_name_H-M   'P 1'
#
loop_
_entity.id
_entity.type
_entity.pdbx_description
1 polymer ?
#
loop_
_entity_poly.entity_id
_entity_poly.type
_entity_poly.pdbx_seq_one_letter_code
_entity_poly.pdbx_strand_id
1 'polypeptide(L)'
;MYKKQIMWQKIICFAAIAAGAVVFLYALGLMTDLFDSLYYTMMDPSNPDDTWVQGSRIFYDMQPFNKQLLSASIVLVLLSCFLFITATHSRRRYYGGNVLSTLLYAVCGVGVSVWSHVQLEKWKSVYLQVNFEELEFFADMMDTYYTDSTFWFDAHYGVFALVLLVCVLLLANMCWKFSLMKAEKRLIEEGKKVGA
;
A
#
# COMPACT_ATOMS: atom_id res chain seq x y z
N MET A 1 29.98 -12.14 4.75
CA MET A 1 29.09 -11.55 3.74
C MET A 1 27.63 -11.94 3.95
N TYR A 2 27.31 -13.21 4.18
CA TYR A 2 25.92 -13.68 4.46
C TYR A 2 25.22 -12.99 5.64
N LYS A 3 25.92 -12.72 6.75
CA LYS A 3 25.33 -12.00 7.91
C LYS A 3 24.82 -10.60 7.55
N LYS A 4 25.56 -9.85 6.71
CA LYS A 4 25.16 -8.51 6.26
C LYS A 4 23.91 -8.60 5.36
N GLN A 5 23.87 -9.57 4.45
CA GLN A 5 22.71 -9.78 3.58
C GLN A 5 21.45 -10.17 4.37
N ILE A 6 21.56 -11.08 5.35
CA ILE A 6 20.41 -11.48 6.19
C ILE A 6 19.90 -10.29 7.02
N MET A 7 20.81 -9.45 7.53
CA MET A 7 20.43 -8.23 8.26
C MET A 7 19.66 -7.26 7.36
N TRP A 8 20.15 -6.98 6.15
CA TRP A 8 19.43 -6.17 5.16
C TRP A 8 18.08 -6.76 4.79
N GLN A 9 18.01 -8.07 4.61
CA GLN A 9 16.75 -8.76 4.33
C GLN A 9 15.74 -8.54 5.44
N LYS A 10 16.13 -8.67 6.72
CA LYS A 10 15.25 -8.37 7.87
C LYS A 10 14.73 -6.93 7.85
N ILE A 11 15.61 -5.95 7.63
CA ILE A 11 15.23 -4.54 7.57
C ILE A 11 14.20 -4.30 6.46
N ILE A 12 14.45 -4.85 5.27
CA ILE A 12 13.53 -4.70 4.12
C ILE A 12 12.19 -5.42 4.39
N CYS A 13 12.19 -6.57 5.07
CA CYS A 13 10.95 -7.24 5.48
C CYS A 13 10.14 -6.39 6.47
N PHE A 14 10.80 -5.74 7.44
CA PHE A 14 10.13 -4.80 8.34
C PHE A 14 9.60 -3.57 7.60
N ALA A 15 10.35 -3.05 6.63
CA ALA A 15 9.88 -1.98 5.76
C ALA A 15 8.64 -2.39 4.94
N ALA A 16 8.54 -3.64 4.51
CA ALA A 16 7.34 -4.17 3.84
C ALA A 16 6.11 -4.22 4.75
N ILE A 17 6.27 -4.66 6.00
CA ILE A 17 5.19 -4.61 7.01
C ILE A 17 4.76 -3.15 7.23
N ALA A 18 5.72 -2.25 7.44
CA ALA A 18 5.45 -0.83 7.65
C ALA A 18 4.74 -0.21 6.45
N ALA A 19 5.16 -0.49 5.21
CA ALA A 19 4.50 -0.01 4.01
C ALA A 19 3.04 -0.51 3.92
N GLY A 20 2.79 -1.79 4.20
CA GLY A 20 1.43 -2.33 4.27
C GLY A 20 0.56 -1.64 5.33
N ALA A 21 1.13 -1.37 6.51
CA ALA A 21 0.44 -0.66 7.59
C ALA A 21 0.15 0.81 7.22
N VAL A 22 1.06 1.48 6.50
CA VAL A 22 0.83 2.85 6.00
C VAL A 22 -0.32 2.89 4.99
N VAL A 23 -0.41 1.92 4.07
CA VAL A 23 -1.55 1.82 3.14
C VAL A 23 -2.87 1.59 3.91
N PHE A 24 -2.82 0.79 4.98
CA PHE A 24 -3.98 0.55 5.84
C PHE A 24 -4.45 1.83 6.53
N LEU A 25 -3.53 2.56 7.17
CA LEU A 25 -3.85 3.85 7.82
C LEU A 25 -4.34 4.89 6.82
N TYR A 26 -3.76 4.90 5.62
CA TYR A 26 -4.19 5.76 4.52
C TYR A 26 -5.65 5.48 4.11
N ALA A 27 -6.03 4.21 3.95
CA ALA A 27 -7.41 3.82 3.61
C ALA A 27 -8.42 4.24 4.69
N LEU A 28 -8.02 4.24 5.97
CA LEU A 28 -8.86 4.74 7.05
C LEU A 28 -9.00 6.27 6.97
N GLY A 29 -7.87 6.99 6.92
CA GLY A 29 -7.87 8.45 6.91
C GLY A 29 -8.63 9.07 5.74
N LEU A 30 -8.46 8.51 4.54
CA LEU A 30 -9.15 8.96 3.32
C LEU A 30 -10.67 8.98 3.46
N MET A 31 -11.25 7.96 4.09
CA MET A 31 -12.71 7.86 4.23
C MET A 31 -13.24 8.57 5.47
N THR A 32 -12.45 8.66 6.55
CA THR A 32 -12.82 9.46 7.73
C THR A 32 -12.97 10.93 7.37
N ASP A 33 -12.04 11.49 6.61
CA ASP A 33 -12.08 12.91 6.22
C ASP A 33 -13.29 13.22 5.31
N LEU A 34 -13.57 12.34 4.34
CA LEU A 34 -14.77 12.44 3.50
C LEU A 34 -16.07 12.22 4.29
N PHE A 35 -16.04 11.36 5.31
CA PHE A 35 -17.19 11.15 6.19
C PHE A 35 -17.48 12.41 7.00
N ASP A 36 -16.49 12.96 7.69
CA ASP A 36 -16.68 14.10 8.58
C ASP A 36 -17.18 15.34 7.83
N SER A 37 -16.75 15.52 6.58
CA SER A 37 -17.13 16.66 5.74
C SER A 37 -18.43 16.48 4.96
N LEU A 38 -18.67 15.30 4.37
CA LEU A 38 -19.77 15.12 3.40
C LEU A 38 -20.95 14.33 3.94
N TYR A 39 -20.78 13.48 4.95
CA TYR A 39 -21.85 12.60 5.43
C TYR A 39 -23.07 13.39 5.92
N TYR A 40 -22.84 14.47 6.66
CA TYR A 40 -23.91 15.28 7.24
C TYR A 40 -24.68 16.12 6.21
N THR A 41 -24.14 16.29 5.00
CA THR A 41 -24.82 17.01 3.92
C THR A 41 -25.97 16.22 3.29
N MET A 42 -26.13 14.95 3.66
CA MET A 42 -27.24 14.10 3.20
C MET A 42 -28.41 14.15 4.15
N MET A 43 -29.60 14.42 3.61
CA MET A 43 -30.82 14.56 4.40
C MET A 43 -31.43 13.21 4.77
N ASP A 44 -31.33 12.23 3.87
CA ASP A 44 -31.80 10.87 4.09
C ASP A 44 -30.68 9.85 3.80
N PRO A 45 -30.19 9.11 4.82
CA PRO A 45 -29.19 8.06 4.63
C PRO A 45 -29.65 6.90 3.72
N SER A 46 -30.97 6.75 3.53
CA SER A 46 -31.56 5.73 2.65
C SER A 46 -31.66 6.18 1.18
N ASN A 47 -31.52 7.49 0.92
CA ASN A 47 -31.49 8.07 -0.42
C ASN A 47 -30.26 8.98 -0.61
N PRO A 48 -29.13 8.44 -1.11
CA PRO A 48 -27.89 9.19 -1.29
C PRO A 48 -27.95 10.34 -2.31
N ASP A 49 -29.05 10.43 -3.07
CA ASP A 49 -29.31 11.52 -4.01
C ASP A 49 -30.00 12.73 -3.34
N ASP A 50 -30.53 12.57 -2.12
CA ASP A 50 -31.16 13.62 -1.33
C ASP A 50 -30.13 14.34 -0.45
N THR A 51 -29.45 15.32 -1.05
CA THR A 51 -28.37 16.08 -0.43
C THR A 51 -28.55 17.58 -0.58
N TRP A 52 -28.11 18.31 0.45
CA TRP A 52 -28.03 19.76 0.44
C TRP A 52 -26.88 20.30 -0.40
N VAL A 53 -25.80 19.51 -0.58
CA VAL A 53 -24.58 19.93 -1.27
C VAL A 53 -24.41 19.09 -2.52
N GLN A 54 -24.40 19.73 -3.68
CA GLN A 54 -24.23 19.01 -4.93
C GLN A 54 -22.85 18.32 -5.00
N GLY A 55 -22.84 17.02 -5.31
CA GLY A 55 -21.62 16.22 -5.45
C GLY A 55 -21.18 15.46 -4.18
N SER A 56 -21.82 15.69 -3.03
CA SER A 56 -21.55 14.99 -1.75
C SER A 56 -21.70 13.46 -1.83
N ARG A 57 -22.46 12.97 -2.82
CA ARG A 57 -22.64 11.55 -3.14
C ARG A 57 -21.33 10.78 -3.30
N ILE A 58 -20.24 11.48 -3.66
CA ILE A 58 -18.91 10.89 -3.78
C ILE A 58 -18.50 10.08 -2.55
N PHE A 59 -18.88 10.50 -1.34
CA PHE A 59 -18.59 9.75 -0.12
C PHE A 59 -19.12 8.31 -0.20
N TYR A 60 -20.37 8.12 -0.62
CA TYR A 60 -20.99 6.79 -0.75
C TYR A 60 -20.43 6.00 -1.93
N ASP A 61 -20.27 6.65 -3.07
CA ASP A 61 -19.78 6.00 -4.29
C ASP A 61 -18.34 5.49 -4.13
N MET A 62 -17.56 6.12 -3.24
CA MET A 62 -16.18 5.76 -2.94
C MET A 62 -16.04 4.65 -1.88
N GLN A 63 -17.09 4.34 -1.09
CA GLN A 63 -17.02 3.29 -0.05
C GLN A 63 -16.63 1.91 -0.59
N PRO A 64 -17.18 1.41 -1.72
CA PRO A 64 -16.78 0.11 -2.27
C PRO A 64 -15.30 0.08 -2.64
N PHE A 65 -14.78 1.17 -3.21
CA PHE A 65 -13.37 1.31 -3.52
C PHE A 65 -12.53 1.29 -2.23
N ASN A 66 -12.91 2.06 -1.21
CA ASN A 66 -12.15 2.09 0.04
C ASN A 66 -12.16 0.74 0.76
N LYS A 67 -13.28 0.00 0.71
CA LYS A 67 -13.35 -1.37 1.23
C LYS A 67 -12.37 -2.30 0.50
N GLN A 68 -12.24 -2.17 -0.82
CA GLN A 68 -11.25 -2.93 -1.60
C GLN A 68 -9.82 -2.50 -1.25
N LEU A 69 -9.55 -1.21 -1.09
CA LEU A 69 -8.25 -0.67 -0.69
C LEU A 69 -7.84 -1.16 0.71
N LEU A 70 -8.77 -1.13 1.66
CA LEU A 70 -8.58 -1.65 3.01
C LEU A 70 -8.28 -3.16 2.98
N SER A 71 -9.04 -3.93 2.19
CA SER A 71 -8.78 -5.37 2.03
C SER A 71 -7.40 -5.64 1.40
N ALA A 72 -7.03 -4.87 0.37
CA ALA A 72 -5.73 -4.97 -0.28
C ALA A 72 -4.57 -4.66 0.68
N SER A 73 -4.72 -3.66 1.54
CA SER A 73 -3.70 -3.34 2.55
C SER A 73 -3.52 -4.46 3.58
N ILE A 74 -4.62 -5.09 4.04
CA ILE A 74 -4.55 -6.26 4.91
C ILE A 74 -3.82 -7.41 4.21
N VAL A 75 -4.13 -7.67 2.93
CA VAL A 75 -3.43 -8.69 2.14
C VAL A 75 -1.94 -8.37 2.02
N LEU A 76 -1.56 -7.12 1.78
CA LEU A 76 -0.14 -6.71 1.73
C LEU A 76 0.56 -6.94 3.07
N VAL A 77 -0.10 -6.64 4.20
CA VAL A 77 0.44 -6.93 5.54
C VAL A 77 0.62 -8.45 5.72
N LEU A 78 -0.38 -9.27 5.38
CA LEU A 78 -0.26 -10.73 5.49
C LEU A 78 0.85 -11.29 4.59
N LEU A 79 0.98 -10.79 3.36
CA LEU A 79 2.07 -11.14 2.46
C LEU A 79 3.44 -10.73 3.02
N SER A 80 3.54 -9.58 3.67
CA SER A 80 4.78 -9.14 4.33
C SER A 80 5.15 -10.02 5.52
N CYS A 81 4.17 -10.50 6.30
CA CYS A 81 4.38 -11.49 7.37
C CYS A 81 4.85 -12.83 6.80
N PHE A 82 4.21 -13.32 5.73
CA PHE A 82 4.63 -14.54 5.03
C PHE A 82 6.04 -14.42 4.47
N LEU A 83 6.37 -13.25 3.90
CA LEU A 83 7.70 -12.89 3.45
C LEU A 83 8.68 -12.94 4.62
N PHE A 84 8.39 -12.34 5.78
CA PHE A 84 9.25 -12.38 6.96
C PHE A 84 9.58 -13.82 7.42
N ILE A 85 8.58 -14.71 7.46
CA ILE A 85 8.75 -16.11 7.86
C ILE A 85 9.65 -16.87 6.86
N THR A 86 9.42 -16.68 5.56
CA THR A 86 10.14 -17.39 4.50
C THR A 86 11.53 -16.81 4.21
N ALA A 87 11.72 -15.52 4.48
CA ALA A 87 12.91 -14.75 4.12
C ALA A 87 14.04 -14.84 5.15
N THR A 88 13.73 -15.02 6.43
CA THR A 88 14.71 -14.84 7.52
C THR A 88 15.52 -16.08 7.89
N HIS A 89 15.29 -17.21 7.22
CA HIS A 89 16.08 -18.44 7.43
C HIS A 89 17.39 -18.45 6.63
N SER A 90 18.47 -18.91 7.29
CA SER A 90 19.80 -19.07 6.70
C SER A 90 19.97 -20.34 5.82
N ARG A 91 19.03 -21.29 5.90
CA ARG A 91 19.19 -22.65 5.35
C ARG A 91 18.78 -22.75 3.88
N ARG A 92 19.62 -23.40 3.06
CA ARG A 92 19.49 -23.57 1.59
C ARG A 92 18.12 -24.05 1.08
N ARG A 93 17.40 -24.88 1.85
CA ARG A 93 16.07 -25.41 1.46
C ARG A 93 14.96 -24.36 1.42
N TYR A 94 15.11 -23.21 2.09
CA TYR A 94 14.08 -22.15 2.11
C TYR A 94 14.22 -21.13 0.99
N TYR A 95 15.16 -21.30 0.06
CA TYR A 95 15.38 -20.33 -1.04
C TYR A 95 14.21 -20.27 -2.03
N GLY A 96 13.55 -21.40 -2.32
CA GLY A 96 12.35 -21.40 -3.18
C GLY A 96 11.22 -20.58 -2.57
N GLY A 97 10.92 -20.81 -1.28
CA GLY A 97 9.88 -20.06 -0.56
C GLY A 97 10.18 -18.57 -0.47
N ASN A 98 11.43 -18.19 -0.23
CA ASN A 98 11.85 -16.79 -0.20
C ASN A 98 11.72 -16.09 -1.56
N VAL A 99 12.09 -16.76 -2.66
CA VAL A 99 11.94 -16.21 -4.01
C VAL A 99 10.46 -16.05 -4.35
N LEU A 100 9.65 -17.08 -4.06
CA LEU A 100 8.22 -17.04 -4.30
C LEU A 100 7.53 -15.94 -3.50
N SER A 101 7.82 -15.81 -2.20
CA SER A 101 7.21 -14.78 -1.36
C SER A 101 7.65 -13.37 -1.77
N THR A 102 8.93 -13.20 -2.15
CA THR A 102 9.45 -11.92 -2.66
C THR A 102 8.77 -11.51 -3.95
N LEU A 103 8.64 -12.43 -4.91
CA LEU A 103 7.96 -12.15 -6.18
C LEU A 103 6.47 -11.90 -5.99
N LEU A 104 5.82 -12.69 -5.14
CA LEU A 104 4.40 -12.52 -4.83
C LEU A 104 4.13 -11.15 -4.21
N TYR A 105 4.93 -10.74 -3.22
CA TYR A 105 4.80 -9.40 -2.63
C TYR A 105 5.07 -8.31 -3.67
N ALA A 106 6.11 -8.43 -4.49
CA ALA A 106 6.45 -7.42 -5.48
C ALA A 106 5.34 -7.24 -6.54
N VAL A 107 4.79 -8.35 -7.06
CA VAL A 107 3.69 -8.31 -8.04
C VAL A 107 2.43 -7.71 -7.43
N CYS A 108 2.03 -8.16 -6.24
CA CYS A 108 0.87 -7.60 -5.55
C CYS A 108 1.07 -6.13 -5.19
N GLY A 109 2.24 -5.74 -4.69
CA GLY A 109 2.56 -4.35 -4.32
C GLY A 109 2.54 -3.40 -5.50
N VAL A 110 3.14 -3.79 -6.63
CA VAL A 110 3.08 -3.00 -7.88
C VAL A 110 1.64 -2.94 -8.40
N GLY A 111 0.94 -4.07 -8.44
CA GLY A 111 -0.45 -4.13 -8.91
C GLY A 111 -1.39 -3.24 -8.11
N VAL A 112 -1.32 -3.31 -6.78
CA VAL A 112 -2.10 -2.45 -5.87
C VAL A 112 -1.72 -0.99 -6.05
N SER A 113 -0.45 -0.65 -6.20
CA SER A 113 0.00 0.73 -6.39
C SER A 113 -0.55 1.35 -7.67
N VAL A 114 -0.44 0.62 -8.80
CA VAL A 114 -0.94 1.10 -10.09
C VAL A 114 -2.47 1.22 -10.09
N TRP A 115 -3.17 0.19 -9.60
CA TRP A 115 -4.62 0.20 -9.52
C TRP A 115 -5.14 1.33 -8.63
N SER A 116 -4.54 1.51 -7.44
CA SER A 116 -4.99 2.53 -6.50
C SER A 116 -4.73 3.93 -7.02
N HIS A 117 -3.58 4.19 -7.66
CA HIS A 117 -3.29 5.47 -8.30
C HIS A 117 -4.35 5.84 -9.35
N VAL A 118 -4.68 4.91 -10.25
CA VAL A 118 -5.69 5.16 -11.31
C VAL A 118 -7.07 5.45 -10.72
N GLN A 119 -7.46 4.76 -9.64
CA GLN A 119 -8.76 5.01 -9.00
C GLN A 119 -8.78 6.33 -8.23
N LEU A 120 -7.72 6.65 -7.50
CA LEU A 120 -7.64 7.87 -6.69
C LEU A 120 -7.62 9.13 -7.55
N GLU A 121 -6.94 9.12 -8.69
CA GLU A 121 -6.99 10.26 -9.63
C GLU A 121 -8.41 10.47 -10.20
N LYS A 122 -9.14 9.38 -10.47
CA LYS A 122 -10.55 9.48 -10.89
C LYS A 122 -11.40 10.05 -9.77
N TRP A 123 -11.28 9.54 -8.54
CA TRP A 123 -12.06 10.05 -7.41
C TRP A 123 -11.70 11.51 -7.08
N LYS A 124 -10.43 11.89 -7.16
CA LYS A 124 -10.01 13.29 -7.03
C LYS A 124 -10.71 14.18 -8.05
N SER A 125 -10.80 13.74 -9.31
CA SER A 125 -11.50 14.52 -10.35
C SER A 125 -12.99 14.69 -10.09
N VAL A 126 -13.64 13.72 -9.44
CA VAL A 126 -15.04 13.80 -9.01
C VAL A 126 -15.17 14.67 -7.76
N TYR A 127 -14.23 14.58 -6.82
CA TYR A 127 -14.23 15.38 -5.59
C TYR A 127 -14.13 16.88 -5.90
N LEU A 128 -13.30 17.23 -6.87
CA LEU A 128 -13.16 18.61 -7.34
C LEU A 128 -14.41 19.17 -8.04
N GLN A 129 -15.44 18.35 -8.27
CA GLN A 129 -16.74 18.78 -8.81
C GLN A 129 -17.76 19.05 -7.69
N VAL A 130 -17.43 18.79 -6.42
CA VAL A 130 -18.28 19.15 -5.28
C VAL A 130 -18.43 20.67 -5.22
N ASN A 131 -19.65 21.14 -4.94
CA ASN A 131 -19.87 22.56 -4.72
C ASN A 131 -19.34 22.97 -3.33
N PHE A 132 -18.07 23.40 -3.28
CA PHE A 132 -17.42 23.80 -2.03
C PHE A 132 -18.02 25.05 -1.41
N GLU A 133 -18.64 25.95 -2.19
CA GLU A 133 -19.33 27.13 -1.67
C GLU A 133 -20.59 26.72 -0.88
N GLU A 134 -21.36 25.77 -1.41
CA GLU A 134 -22.51 25.19 -0.69
C GLU A 134 -22.05 24.39 0.54
N LEU A 135 -20.92 23.70 0.45
CA LEU A 135 -20.35 22.94 1.55
C LEU A 135 -19.90 23.85 2.70
N GLU A 136 -19.21 24.95 2.39
CA GLU A 136 -18.78 25.95 3.39
C GLU A 136 -20.00 26.57 4.08
N PHE A 137 -21.01 26.99 3.31
CA PHE A 137 -22.24 27.54 3.86
C PHE A 137 -22.98 26.54 4.77
N PHE A 138 -23.08 25.27 4.34
CA PHE A 138 -23.70 24.22 5.14
C PHE A 138 -22.91 23.98 6.43
N ALA A 139 -21.59 23.90 6.34
CA ALA A 139 -20.71 23.64 7.48
C ALA A 139 -20.79 24.75 8.53
N ASP A 140 -20.80 26.00 8.11
CA ASP A 140 -20.98 27.16 9.00
C ASP A 140 -22.37 27.16 9.66
N MET A 141 -23.42 26.79 8.92
CA MET A 141 -24.79 26.75 9.43
C MET A 141 -25.00 25.63 10.44
N MET A 142 -24.39 24.46 10.20
CA MET A 142 -24.60 23.23 10.97
C MET A 142 -23.50 22.94 12.00
N ASP A 143 -22.48 23.80 12.08
CA ASP A 143 -21.28 23.61 12.91
C ASP A 143 -20.58 22.26 12.65
N THR A 144 -20.45 21.91 11.36
CA THR A 144 -19.79 20.67 10.91
C THR A 144 -18.41 20.92 10.34
N TYR A 145 -17.60 19.88 10.19
CA TYR A 145 -16.26 19.99 9.65
C TYR A 145 -16.28 20.38 8.15
N TYR A 146 -15.53 21.42 7.80
CA TYR A 146 -15.33 21.86 6.42
C TYR A 146 -13.91 21.51 5.94
N THR A 147 -13.81 20.96 4.73
CA THR A 147 -12.53 20.80 4.03
C THR A 147 -12.76 20.85 2.53
N ASP A 148 -11.96 21.65 1.83
CA ASP A 148 -11.78 21.65 0.38
C ASP A 148 -10.45 20.96 -0.02
N SER A 149 -9.73 20.43 0.97
CA SER A 149 -8.38 19.94 0.78
C SER A 149 -8.36 18.64 -0.01
N THR A 150 -7.50 18.58 -1.03
CA THR A 150 -7.18 17.33 -1.73
C THR A 150 -6.09 16.52 -1.04
N PHE A 151 -5.73 16.84 0.21
CA PHE A 151 -4.59 16.27 0.92
C PHE A 151 -4.54 14.74 0.86
N TRP A 152 -5.64 14.04 1.19
CA TRP A 152 -5.65 12.58 1.13
C TRP A 152 -5.58 12.04 -0.29
N PHE A 153 -6.14 12.76 -1.27
CA PHE A 153 -5.96 12.43 -2.67
C PHE A 153 -4.53 12.68 -3.14
N ASP A 154 -3.74 13.57 -2.54
CA ASP A 154 -2.34 13.81 -2.93
C ASP A 154 -1.35 12.95 -2.13
N ALA A 155 -1.67 12.62 -0.88
CA ALA A 155 -0.87 11.77 -0.01
C ALA A 155 -0.64 10.37 -0.61
N HIS A 156 -1.54 9.90 -1.48
CA HIS A 156 -1.40 8.60 -2.14
C HIS A 156 -0.10 8.47 -2.95
N TYR A 157 0.39 9.55 -3.55
CA TYR A 157 1.66 9.53 -4.28
C TYR A 157 2.80 9.09 -3.37
N GLY A 158 2.89 9.64 -2.16
CA GLY A 158 3.89 9.25 -1.17
C GLY A 158 3.70 7.83 -0.66
N VAL A 159 2.44 7.46 -0.34
CA VAL A 159 2.09 6.12 0.17
C VAL A 159 2.47 5.03 -0.84
N PHE A 160 2.08 5.17 -2.10
CA PHE A 160 2.36 4.16 -3.12
C PHE A 160 3.79 4.23 -3.66
N ALA A 161 4.44 5.40 -3.65
CA ALA A 161 5.88 5.48 -3.89
C ALA A 161 6.68 4.68 -2.86
N LEU A 162 6.29 4.72 -1.58
CA LEU A 162 6.89 3.90 -0.52
C LEU A 162 6.73 2.40 -0.81
N VAL A 163 5.53 1.96 -1.20
CA VAL A 163 5.27 0.55 -1.55
C VAL A 163 6.14 0.11 -2.73
N LEU A 164 6.21 0.92 -3.79
CA LEU A 164 7.04 0.64 -4.96
C LEU A 164 8.53 0.59 -4.61
N LEU A 165 9.00 1.52 -3.79
CA LEU A 165 10.39 1.54 -3.31
C LEU A 165 10.74 0.26 -2.54
N VAL A 166 9.85 -0.20 -1.66
CA VAL A 166 10.03 -1.48 -0.96
C VAL A 166 10.07 -2.64 -1.94
N CYS A 167 9.22 -2.66 -2.97
CA CYS A 167 9.23 -3.70 -4.00
C CYS A 167 10.58 -3.74 -4.74
N VAL A 168 11.12 -2.57 -5.12
CA VAL A 168 12.44 -2.46 -5.76
C VAL A 168 13.54 -2.96 -4.83
N LEU A 169 13.53 -2.57 -3.56
CA LEU A 169 14.51 -3.03 -2.57
C LEU A 169 14.47 -4.54 -2.35
N LEU A 170 13.28 -5.13 -2.31
CA LEU A 170 13.08 -6.58 -2.19
C LEU A 170 13.69 -7.32 -3.38
N LEU A 171 13.42 -6.85 -4.61
CA LEU A 171 13.98 -7.43 -5.83
C LEU A 171 15.50 -7.26 -5.89
N ALA A 172 16.03 -6.09 -5.54
CA ALA A 172 17.47 -5.84 -5.48
C ALA A 172 18.17 -6.76 -4.47
N ASN A 173 17.59 -6.95 -3.28
CA ASN A 173 18.11 -7.87 -2.28
C ASN A 173 18.04 -9.34 -2.74
N MET A 174 17.00 -9.71 -3.49
CA MET A 174 16.90 -11.03 -4.12
C MET A 174 18.03 -11.24 -5.14
N CYS A 175 18.30 -10.26 -6.01
CA CYS A 175 19.42 -10.31 -6.96
C CYS A 175 20.78 -10.44 -6.26
N TRP A 176 21.00 -9.69 -5.17
CA TRP A 176 22.22 -9.82 -4.36
C TRP A 176 22.37 -11.23 -3.80
N LYS A 177 21.28 -11.81 -3.29
CA LYS A 177 21.27 -13.18 -2.77
C LYS A 177 21.64 -14.21 -3.85
N PHE A 178 21.13 -14.06 -5.08
CA PHE A 178 21.52 -14.94 -6.20
C PHE A 178 23.01 -14.86 -6.53
N SER A 179 23.58 -13.66 -6.55
CA SER A 179 25.02 -13.47 -6.79
C SER A 179 25.88 -14.15 -5.72
N LEU A 180 25.51 -14.02 -4.44
CA LEU A 180 26.23 -14.70 -3.34
C LEU A 180 26.14 -16.22 -3.45
N MET A 181 24.97 -16.76 -3.81
CA MET A 181 24.81 -18.20 -3.99
C MET A 181 25.64 -18.73 -5.17
N LYS A 182 25.77 -17.97 -6.26
CA LYS A 182 26.61 -18.35 -7.40
C LYS A 182 28.09 -18.38 -7.01
N ALA A 183 28.55 -17.41 -6.23
CA ALA A 183 29.91 -17.36 -5.69
C ALA A 183 30.19 -18.55 -4.75
N GLU A 184 29.26 -18.88 -3.84
CA GLU A 184 29.40 -20.04 -2.96
C GLU A 184 29.46 -21.36 -3.71
N LYS A 185 28.61 -21.56 -4.73
CA LYS A 185 28.63 -22.78 -5.55
C LYS A 185 29.98 -22.97 -6.24
N ARG A 186 30.54 -21.89 -6.80
CA ARG A 186 31.86 -21.90 -7.44
C ARG A 186 32.97 -22.30 -6.46
N LEU A 187 32.99 -21.73 -5.26
CA LEU A 187 33.99 -22.08 -4.24
C LEU A 187 33.90 -23.55 -3.80
N ILE A 188 32.69 -24.10 -3.70
CA ILE A 188 32.49 -25.51 -3.37
C ILE A 188 33.01 -26.42 -4.50
N GLU A 189 32.79 -26.05 -5.76
CA GLU A 189 33.30 -26.81 -6.91
C GLU A 189 34.83 -26.74 -7.01
N GLU A 190 35.43 -25.57 -6.77
CA GLU A 190 36.89 -25.40 -6.71
C GLU A 190 37.50 -26.23 -5.56
N GLY A 191 36.89 -26.21 -4.37
CA GLY A 191 37.34 -27.03 -3.24
C GLY A 191 37.25 -28.55 -3.50
N LYS A 192 36.22 -29.01 -4.22
CA LYS A 192 36.09 -30.42 -4.64
C LYS A 192 37.16 -30.84 -5.66
N LYS A 193 37.64 -29.92 -6.49
CA LYS A 193 38.70 -30.19 -7.49
C LYS A 193 40.10 -30.21 -6.89
N VAL A 194 40.33 -29.54 -5.76
CA VAL A 194 41.63 -29.52 -5.06
C VAL A 194 41.77 -30.67 -4.06
N GLY A 195 40.65 -31.18 -3.53
CA GLY A 195 40.63 -32.32 -2.62
C GLY A 195 40.47 -33.70 -3.28
N ALA A 196 40.42 -33.76 -4.61
CA ALA A 196 40.40 -34.98 -5.42
C ALA A 196 41.72 -35.08 -6.21
#